data_AF-A0A957CBM3-F1
#
_entry.id   AF-A0A957CBM3-F1
#
_cell.length_a   1.000
_cell.length_b   1.000
_cell.length_c   1.000
_cell.angle_alpha   90.00
_cell.angle_beta   90.00
_cell.angle_gamma   90.00
#
_symmetry.space_group_name_H-M   'P 1'
#
loop_
_entity.id
_entity.type
_entity.pdbx_description
1 polymer ?
#
loop_
_entity_poly.entity_id
_entity_poly.type
_entity_poly.pdbx_seq_one_letter_code
_entity_poly.pdbx_strand_id
1 'polypeptide(L)'
;HLSDQLWVIRGQPVGAERYNRLTGERLPVVLRPSRAHTIAHGFASVSRFFPGLREELAAIDEEIVLNALGPVQKGKTHCFEDQYICTGGQLYELMAGHDRFIADLRPVMEKMLTERGLALGICCHPYDICTELIARSMGVIVTDAQGQPIRVPLNVAADVSWVGYANPEIERQIKPLLLAALRARHLIKDYQK
;
A
#
# COMPACT_ATOMS: atom_id res chain seq x y z
N HIS A 1 -17.11 18.85 -2.18
CA HIS A 1 -17.05 19.99 -1.24
C HIS A 1 -16.64 19.57 0.17
N LEU A 2 -16.96 18.34 0.59
CA LEU A 2 -16.47 17.77 1.85
C LEU A 2 -15.02 17.30 1.71
N SER A 3 -14.23 17.43 2.78
CA SER A 3 -12.86 16.94 2.88
C SER A 3 -12.60 16.40 4.28
N ASP A 4 -12.06 15.20 4.38
CA ASP A 4 -11.66 14.61 5.65
C ASP A 4 -10.22 15.05 6.00
N GLN A 5 -9.99 15.37 7.27
CA GLN A 5 -8.70 15.78 7.82
C GLN A 5 -8.34 14.85 8.97
N LEU A 6 -7.17 14.22 8.87
CA LEU A 6 -6.65 13.32 9.88
C LEU A 6 -5.30 13.85 10.37
N TRP A 7 -5.01 13.67 11.65
CA TRP A 7 -3.73 14.04 12.24
C TRP A 7 -3.42 13.15 13.44
N VAL A 8 -2.13 13.12 13.79
CA VAL A 8 -1.67 12.44 15.00
C VAL A 8 -0.36 13.06 15.49
N ILE A 9 -0.19 13.09 16.80
CA ILE A 9 1.11 13.30 17.44
C ILE A 9 1.54 11.95 18.01
N ARG A 10 2.80 11.58 17.84
CA ARG A 10 3.32 10.29 18.32
C ARG A 10 2.97 10.08 19.80
N GLY A 11 2.28 8.97 20.11
CA GLY A 11 1.85 8.62 21.45
C GLY A 11 0.50 9.23 21.87
N GLN A 12 -0.17 10.00 21.00
CA GLN A 12 -1.50 10.55 21.24
C GLN A 12 -2.56 9.84 20.38
N PRO A 13 -3.86 9.93 20.75
CA PRO A 13 -4.95 9.46 19.90
C PRO A 13 -4.97 10.15 18.53
N VAL A 14 -5.43 9.42 17.51
CA VAL A 14 -5.64 9.96 16.17
C VAL A 14 -6.87 10.87 16.19
N GLY A 15 -6.74 12.07 15.64
CA GLY A 15 -7.86 12.97 15.36
C GLY A 15 -8.34 12.82 13.93
N ALA A 16 -9.66 12.91 13.73
CA ALA A 16 -10.28 12.89 12.42
C ALA A 16 -11.55 13.77 12.39
N GLU A 17 -11.63 14.67 11.42
CA GLU A 17 -12.81 15.52 11.19
C GLU A 17 -13.14 15.64 9.71
N ARG A 18 -14.41 15.88 9.41
CA ARG A 18 -14.93 16.20 8.09
C ARG A 18 -15.20 17.67 8.04
N TYR A 19 -14.51 18.36 7.14
CA TYR A 19 -14.66 19.78 6.91
C TYR A 19 -15.51 20.03 5.66
N ASN A 20 -16.60 20.78 5.81
CA ASN A 20 -17.39 21.27 4.70
C ASN A 20 -16.84 22.61 4.21
N ARG A 21 -16.20 22.60 3.03
CA ARG A 21 -15.55 23.79 2.45
C ARG A 21 -16.52 24.89 2.02
N LEU A 22 -17.82 24.61 1.92
CA LEU A 22 -18.84 25.59 1.53
C LEU A 22 -19.45 26.29 2.74
N THR A 23 -19.66 25.57 3.84
CA THR A 23 -20.33 26.09 5.05
C THR A 23 -19.36 26.44 6.18
N GLY A 24 -18.13 25.91 6.14
CA GLY A 24 -17.17 26.01 7.23
C GLY A 24 -17.40 25.03 8.38
N GLU A 25 -18.43 24.18 8.30
CA GLU A 25 -18.78 23.20 9.33
C GLU A 25 -17.70 22.11 9.49
N ARG A 26 -17.47 21.69 10.73
CA ARG A 26 -16.57 20.58 11.10
C ARG A 26 -17.33 19.55 11.92
N LEU A 27 -17.27 18.30 11.48
CA LEU A 27 -17.92 17.18 12.16
C LEU A 27 -16.89 16.10 12.47
N PRO A 28 -16.92 15.47 13.66
CA PRO A 28 -16.07 14.32 13.93
C PRO A 28 -16.43 13.17 12.97
N VAL A 29 -15.42 12.43 12.54
CA VAL A 29 -15.58 11.23 11.70
C VAL A 29 -14.87 10.07 12.34
N VAL A 30 -15.49 8.90 12.30
CA VAL A 30 -14.88 7.66 12.76
C VAL A 30 -14.49 6.85 11.54
N LEU A 31 -13.19 6.80 11.28
CA LEU A 31 -12.60 5.92 10.27
C LEU A 31 -12.08 4.66 10.95
N ARG A 32 -12.13 3.55 10.23
CA ARG A 32 -11.64 2.27 10.72
C ARG A 32 -11.09 1.44 9.56
N PRO A 33 -9.86 0.91 9.68
CA PRO A 33 -9.36 -0.05 8.71
C PRO A 33 -10.28 -1.26 8.56
N SER A 34 -10.20 -1.91 7.40
CA SER A 34 -11.04 -3.08 7.10
C SER A 34 -10.86 -4.15 8.17
N ARG A 35 -11.96 -4.79 8.58
CA ARG A 35 -11.95 -5.94 9.51
C ARG A 35 -11.97 -7.29 8.78
N ALA A 36 -11.91 -7.30 7.46
CA ALA A 36 -11.93 -8.53 6.68
C ALA A 36 -10.68 -9.37 6.97
N HIS A 37 -10.83 -10.70 7.00
CA HIS A 37 -9.71 -11.62 7.22
C HIS A 37 -9.02 -12.04 5.91
N THR A 38 -9.54 -11.55 4.78
CA THR A 38 -9.07 -11.90 3.44
C THR A 38 -9.21 -10.72 2.49
N ILE A 39 -8.39 -10.65 1.44
CA ILE A 39 -8.54 -9.69 0.35
C ILE A 39 -9.76 -9.98 -0.58
N ALA A 40 -10.37 -11.16 -0.46
CA ALA A 40 -11.48 -11.59 -1.32
C ALA A 40 -12.68 -10.63 -1.32
N HIS A 41 -13.19 -10.25 -2.48
CA HIS A 41 -14.29 -9.29 -2.64
C HIS A 41 -13.98 -7.90 -2.04
N GLY A 42 -12.71 -7.50 -1.98
CA GLY A 42 -12.27 -6.16 -1.57
C GLY A 42 -11.21 -5.60 -2.50
N PHE A 43 -10.76 -4.39 -2.19
CA PHE A 43 -9.71 -3.71 -2.93
C PHE A 43 -8.32 -4.11 -2.43
N ALA A 44 -7.50 -4.60 -3.36
CA ALA A 44 -6.12 -5.01 -3.13
C ALA A 44 -5.31 -4.64 -4.39
N SER A 45 -4.24 -3.86 -4.25
CA SER A 45 -3.52 -3.32 -5.43
C SER A 45 -2.01 -3.29 -5.29
N VAL A 46 -1.32 -3.50 -6.41
CA VAL A 46 0.09 -3.16 -6.61
C VAL A 46 0.18 -1.95 -7.54
N SER A 47 0.82 -0.88 -7.09
CA SER A 47 0.94 0.40 -7.80
C SER A 47 1.74 0.23 -9.10
N ARG A 48 1.13 0.55 -10.25
CA ARG A 48 1.70 0.36 -11.61
C ARG A 48 1.37 1.52 -12.56
N PHE A 49 1.56 2.75 -12.07
CA PHE A 49 1.17 3.99 -12.78
C PHE A 49 1.92 4.25 -14.09
N PHE A 50 3.17 3.82 -14.22
CA PHE A 50 4.05 4.20 -15.34
C PHE A 50 4.38 3.02 -16.26
N PRO A 51 4.53 3.24 -17.58
CA PRO A 51 5.01 2.23 -18.51
C PRO A 51 6.43 1.72 -18.18
N GLY A 52 6.79 0.54 -18.71
CA GLY A 52 8.14 -0.04 -18.63
C GLY A 52 8.20 -1.37 -17.88
N LEU A 53 7.43 -1.48 -16.78
CA LEU A 53 7.33 -2.69 -15.95
C LEU A 53 5.91 -2.97 -15.45
N ARG A 54 4.88 -2.43 -16.10
CA ARG A 54 3.50 -2.66 -15.68
C ARG A 54 3.15 -4.14 -15.73
N GLU A 55 3.66 -4.84 -16.74
CA GLU A 55 3.45 -6.27 -16.93
C GLU A 55 4.10 -7.08 -15.80
N GLU A 56 5.28 -6.69 -15.32
CA GLU A 56 5.93 -7.37 -14.21
C GLU A 56 5.21 -7.11 -12.88
N LEU A 57 4.84 -5.85 -12.62
CA LEU A 57 4.05 -5.48 -11.44
C LEU A 57 2.67 -6.14 -11.45
N ALA A 58 2.06 -6.31 -12.63
CA ALA A 58 0.84 -7.09 -12.82
C ALA A 58 1.05 -8.58 -12.58
N ALA A 59 2.17 -9.15 -13.04
CA ALA A 59 2.49 -10.55 -12.78
C ALA A 59 2.69 -10.83 -11.28
N ILE A 60 3.33 -9.91 -10.55
CA ILE A 60 3.47 -10.02 -9.08
C ILE A 60 2.10 -9.97 -8.40
N ASP A 61 1.23 -9.03 -8.80
CA ASP A 61 -0.12 -8.88 -8.26
C ASP A 61 -0.99 -10.11 -8.53
N GLU A 62 -1.01 -10.61 -9.76
CA GLU A 62 -1.71 -11.85 -10.13
C GLU A 62 -1.21 -13.04 -9.31
N GLU A 63 0.12 -13.19 -9.17
CA GLU A 63 0.72 -14.28 -8.41
C GLU A 63 0.29 -14.25 -6.93
N ILE A 64 0.34 -13.08 -6.26
CA ILE A 64 -0.06 -12.99 -4.85
C ILE A 64 -1.56 -13.22 -4.68
N VAL A 65 -2.39 -12.71 -5.60
CA VAL A 65 -3.85 -12.86 -5.54
C VAL A 65 -4.26 -14.31 -5.76
N LEU A 66 -3.73 -14.98 -6.78
CA LEU A 66 -4.04 -16.37 -7.09
C LEU A 66 -3.57 -17.32 -5.98
N ASN A 67 -2.39 -17.07 -5.39
CA ASN A 67 -1.94 -17.85 -4.24
C ASN A 67 -2.75 -17.58 -2.97
N ALA A 68 -3.28 -16.36 -2.79
CA ALA A 68 -4.06 -15.99 -1.59
C ALA A 68 -5.49 -16.51 -1.62
N LEU A 69 -6.10 -16.58 -2.81
CA LEU A 69 -7.53 -16.79 -2.98
C LEU A 69 -7.89 -18.03 -3.82
N GLY A 70 -6.90 -18.60 -4.53
CA GLY A 70 -7.11 -19.71 -5.45
C GLY A 70 -7.64 -19.26 -6.82
N PRO A 71 -8.18 -20.20 -7.63
CA PRO A 71 -8.75 -19.86 -8.93
C PRO A 71 -10.05 -19.06 -8.79
N VAL A 72 -10.29 -18.16 -9.75
CA VAL A 72 -11.53 -17.39 -9.83
C VAL A 72 -12.74 -18.31 -9.94
N GLN A 73 -13.72 -18.13 -9.06
CA GLN A 73 -14.98 -18.85 -9.12
C GLN A 73 -15.92 -18.22 -10.15
N LYS A 74 -16.59 -19.05 -10.96
CA LYS A 74 -17.52 -18.58 -11.99
C LYS A 74 -18.59 -17.64 -11.38
N GLY A 75 -18.66 -16.42 -11.92
CA GLY A 75 -19.66 -15.42 -11.50
C GLY A 75 -19.37 -14.74 -10.15
N LYS A 76 -18.16 -14.90 -9.59
CA LYS A 76 -17.73 -14.22 -8.36
C LYS A 76 -16.56 -13.29 -8.66
N THR A 77 -16.60 -12.09 -8.11
CA THR A 77 -15.43 -11.20 -8.11
C THR A 77 -14.35 -11.78 -7.22
N HIS A 78 -13.10 -11.77 -7.70
CA HIS A 78 -11.97 -12.27 -6.93
C HIS A 78 -11.50 -11.23 -5.91
N CYS A 79 -10.86 -10.17 -6.39
CA CYS A 79 -10.55 -8.92 -5.71
C CYS A 79 -10.67 -7.80 -6.75
N PHE A 80 -10.72 -6.56 -6.27
CA PHE A 80 -10.74 -5.37 -7.11
C PHE A 80 -9.38 -4.68 -7.05
N GLU A 81 -8.97 -4.05 -8.13
CA GLU A 81 -7.94 -3.02 -8.10
C GLU A 81 -8.57 -1.65 -8.39
N ASP A 82 -8.21 -0.65 -7.58
CA ASP A 82 -8.44 0.76 -7.87
C ASP A 82 -7.21 1.53 -7.38
N GLN A 83 -6.49 2.16 -8.30
CA GLN A 83 -5.16 2.70 -8.02
C GLN A 83 -5.23 4.21 -7.82
N TYR A 84 -5.26 4.62 -6.56
CA TYR A 84 -5.15 6.03 -6.20
C TYR A 84 -3.71 6.53 -6.42
N ILE A 85 -3.53 7.58 -7.23
CA ILE A 85 -2.19 8.05 -7.65
C ILE A 85 -1.35 8.71 -6.54
N CYS A 86 -1.94 8.95 -5.37
CA CYS A 86 -1.30 9.63 -4.24
C CYS A 86 -1.11 8.68 -3.06
N THR A 87 0.12 8.54 -2.57
CA THR A 87 0.45 7.71 -1.40
C THR A 87 -0.37 8.08 -0.16
N GLY A 88 -0.52 9.38 0.13
CA GLY A 88 -1.37 9.82 1.24
C GLY A 88 -2.84 9.41 1.06
N GLY A 89 -3.34 9.40 -0.18
CA GLY A 89 -4.68 8.91 -0.51
C GLY A 89 -4.79 7.39 -0.38
N GLN A 90 -3.80 6.63 -0.86
CA GLN A 90 -3.73 5.18 -0.66
C GLN A 90 -3.74 4.80 0.83
N LEU A 91 -2.95 5.51 1.65
CA LEU A 91 -3.00 5.35 3.11
C LEU A 91 -4.37 5.71 3.69
N TYR A 92 -5.03 6.74 3.15
CA TYR A 92 -6.38 7.11 3.55
C TYR A 92 -7.39 6.00 3.26
N GLU A 93 -7.35 5.37 2.08
CA GLU A 93 -8.26 4.27 1.73
C GLU A 93 -8.08 3.05 2.64
N LEU A 94 -6.83 2.76 3.07
CA LEU A 94 -6.56 1.75 4.10
C LEU A 94 -7.14 2.14 5.46
N MET A 95 -7.00 3.41 5.87
CA MET A 95 -7.51 3.94 7.14
C MET A 95 -9.05 4.00 7.19
N ALA A 96 -9.69 4.32 6.06
CA ALA A 96 -11.12 4.34 5.88
C ALA A 96 -11.73 2.93 5.75
N GLY A 97 -10.88 1.91 5.55
CA GLY A 97 -11.28 0.52 5.43
C GLY A 97 -11.88 0.14 4.08
N HIS A 98 -11.72 1.00 3.08
CA HIS A 98 -12.07 0.72 1.69
C HIS A 98 -11.08 -0.28 1.09
N ASP A 99 -9.79 -0.03 1.31
CA ASP A 99 -8.71 -0.88 0.82
C ASP A 99 -8.25 -1.86 1.90
N ARG A 100 -7.83 -3.04 1.44
CA ARG A 100 -7.33 -4.12 2.31
C ARG A 100 -5.83 -4.28 2.20
N PHE A 101 -5.28 -4.07 1.01
CA PHE A 101 -3.88 -4.23 0.69
C PHE A 101 -3.45 -3.24 -0.38
N ILE A 102 -2.31 -2.58 -0.18
CA ILE A 102 -1.69 -1.74 -1.20
C ILE A 102 -0.18 -1.97 -1.14
N ALA A 103 0.48 -2.10 -2.28
CA ALA A 103 1.92 -2.11 -2.37
C ALA A 103 2.43 -1.11 -3.41
N ASP A 104 3.46 -0.35 -3.05
CA ASP A 104 4.28 0.40 -3.99
C ASP A 104 5.67 -0.24 -4.05
N LEU A 105 5.87 -1.02 -5.11
CA LEU A 105 7.07 -1.82 -5.34
C LEU A 105 8.02 -1.15 -6.32
N ARG A 106 7.66 0.00 -6.90
CA ARG A 106 8.44 0.65 -7.97
C ARG A 106 9.92 0.83 -7.63
N PRO A 107 10.31 1.23 -6.39
CA PRO A 107 11.73 1.38 -6.03
C PRO A 107 12.56 0.10 -6.14
N VAL A 108 11.98 -1.07 -5.83
CA VAL A 108 12.74 -2.33 -5.90
C VAL A 108 12.88 -2.87 -7.33
N MET A 109 12.25 -2.22 -8.31
CA MET A 109 12.30 -2.62 -9.71
C MET A 109 13.49 -2.03 -10.49
N GLU A 110 14.28 -1.14 -9.87
CA GLU A 110 15.37 -0.40 -10.53
C GLU A 110 16.34 -1.31 -11.29
N LYS A 111 16.74 -2.43 -10.67
CA LYS A 111 17.63 -3.41 -11.30
C LYS A 111 17.05 -3.94 -12.60
N MET A 112 15.78 -4.34 -12.61
CA MET A 112 15.11 -4.88 -13.79
C MET A 112 14.91 -3.83 -14.88
N LEU A 113 14.65 -2.57 -14.51
CA LEU A 113 14.62 -1.46 -15.48
C LEU A 113 15.99 -1.28 -16.15
N THR A 114 17.05 -1.27 -15.35
CA THR A 114 18.42 -1.10 -15.83
C THR A 114 18.82 -2.19 -16.81
N GLU A 115 18.48 -3.45 -16.52
CA GLU A 115 18.70 -4.60 -17.42
C GLU A 115 17.96 -4.48 -18.76
N ARG A 116 16.85 -3.73 -18.79
CA ARG A 116 16.08 -3.42 -20.01
C ARG A 116 16.52 -2.13 -20.69
N GLY A 117 17.58 -1.46 -20.22
CA GLY A 117 18.02 -0.17 -20.73
C GLY A 117 17.06 0.97 -20.42
N LEU A 118 16.23 0.83 -19.37
CA LEU A 118 15.28 1.83 -18.91
C LEU A 118 15.74 2.43 -17.58
N ALA A 119 15.31 3.67 -17.31
CA ALA A 119 15.55 4.34 -16.03
C ALA A 119 14.34 4.20 -15.10
N LEU A 120 14.59 4.20 -13.79
CA LEU A 120 13.53 4.35 -12.79
C LEU A 120 12.89 5.74 -12.92
N GLY A 121 11.58 5.75 -13.16
CA GLY A 121 10.77 6.96 -13.12
C GLY A 121 10.41 7.35 -11.68
N ILE A 122 9.45 8.25 -11.51
CA ILE A 122 9.04 8.69 -10.17
C ILE A 122 8.37 7.54 -9.37
N CYS A 123 8.78 7.41 -8.12
CA CYS A 123 8.17 6.55 -7.10
C CYS A 123 7.86 7.33 -5.83
N CYS A 124 7.40 6.63 -4.79
CA CYS A 124 7.19 7.23 -3.48
C CYS A 124 8.51 7.72 -2.88
N HIS A 125 8.50 8.93 -2.33
CA HIS A 125 9.59 9.56 -1.59
C HIS A 125 9.20 9.80 -0.12
N PRO A 126 10.12 10.20 0.78
CA PRO A 126 9.81 10.41 2.19
C PRO A 126 8.66 11.38 2.47
N TYR A 127 8.45 12.38 1.61
CA TYR A 127 7.34 13.32 1.74
C TYR A 127 6.00 12.74 1.29
N ASP A 128 5.98 11.76 0.39
CA ASP A 128 4.74 11.11 -0.07
C ASP A 128 4.18 10.16 1.01
N ILE A 129 5.06 9.50 1.76
CA ILE A 129 4.72 8.55 2.84
C ILE A 129 4.60 9.21 4.21
N CYS A 130 4.67 10.55 4.29
CA CYS A 130 4.77 11.28 5.56
C CYS A 130 3.56 11.09 6.50
N THR A 131 2.41 10.65 5.98
CA THR A 131 1.19 10.34 6.74
C THR A 131 1.14 8.90 7.28
N GLU A 132 2.18 8.08 7.08
CA GLU A 132 2.28 6.70 7.61
C GLU A 132 1.98 6.61 9.10
N LEU A 133 2.45 7.59 9.89
CA LEU A 133 2.24 7.57 11.33
C LEU A 133 0.76 7.60 11.71
N ILE A 134 -0.09 8.26 10.91
CA ILE A 134 -1.54 8.27 11.11
C ILE A 134 -2.08 6.85 10.86
N ALA A 135 -1.73 6.26 9.72
CA ALA A 135 -2.18 4.92 9.34
C ALA A 135 -1.80 3.88 10.40
N ARG A 136 -0.54 3.88 10.84
CA ARG A 136 -0.06 2.98 11.89
C ARG A 136 -0.74 3.23 13.23
N SER A 137 -0.99 4.49 13.60
CA SER A 137 -1.73 4.83 14.83
C SER A 137 -3.20 4.38 14.77
N MET A 138 -3.76 4.18 13.58
CA MET A 138 -5.10 3.62 13.36
C MET A 138 -5.14 2.09 13.25
N GLY A 139 -3.98 1.42 13.32
CA GLY A 139 -3.87 -0.04 13.27
C GLY A 139 -3.62 -0.62 11.87
N VAL A 140 -3.41 0.22 10.84
CA VAL A 140 -2.88 -0.23 9.55
C VAL A 140 -1.42 -0.64 9.75
N ILE A 141 -1.01 -1.76 9.16
CA ILE A 141 0.38 -2.21 9.21
C ILE A 141 1.08 -1.71 7.96
N VAL A 142 2.18 -0.97 8.13
CA VAL A 142 2.97 -0.43 7.02
C VAL A 142 4.42 -0.91 7.13
N THR A 143 4.94 -1.49 6.05
CA THR A 143 6.32 -1.99 5.95
C THR A 143 6.98 -1.49 4.66
N ASP A 144 8.29 -1.69 4.52
CA ASP A 144 8.96 -1.68 3.22
C ASP A 144 8.68 -2.98 2.43
N ALA A 145 9.24 -3.10 1.23
CA ALA A 145 9.12 -4.30 0.40
C ALA A 145 9.84 -5.54 0.96
N GLN A 146 10.70 -5.38 1.98
CA GLN A 146 11.32 -6.49 2.71
C GLN A 146 10.46 -6.94 3.90
N GLY A 147 9.32 -6.29 4.13
CA GLY A 147 8.43 -6.56 5.25
C GLY A 147 8.93 -6.00 6.58
N GLN A 148 9.88 -5.07 6.54
CA GLN A 148 10.47 -4.39 7.70
C GLN A 148 9.86 -2.99 7.91
N PRO A 149 9.98 -2.39 9.11
CA PRO A 149 9.57 -1.00 9.30
C PRO A 149 10.32 -0.07 8.35
N ILE A 150 9.60 0.88 7.73
CA ILE A 150 10.20 1.86 6.82
C ILE A 150 11.27 2.66 7.56
N ARG A 151 12.52 2.59 7.07
CA ARG A 151 13.69 3.29 7.60
C ARG A 151 14.48 3.90 6.47
N VAL A 152 14.00 5.05 5.98
CA VAL A 152 14.62 5.81 4.89
C VAL A 152 15.13 7.16 5.40
N PRO A 153 16.19 7.71 4.80
CA PRO A 153 16.64 9.07 5.12
C PRO A 153 15.52 10.08 4.88
N LEU A 154 15.36 11.05 5.79
CA LEU A 154 14.41 12.14 5.61
C LEU A 154 14.98 13.18 4.63
N ASN A 155 14.83 12.91 3.34
CA ASN A 155 15.23 13.80 2.26
C ASN A 155 14.19 13.76 1.11
N VAL A 156 14.50 14.40 -0.01
CA VAL A 156 13.59 14.49 -1.17
C VAL A 156 13.94 13.53 -2.31
N ALA A 157 14.98 12.71 -2.15
CA ALA A 157 15.57 11.93 -3.24
C ALA A 157 15.68 10.43 -2.93
N ALA A 158 15.40 10.00 -1.70
CA ALA A 158 15.37 8.59 -1.36
C ALA A 158 14.11 7.95 -1.94
N ASP A 159 14.28 6.86 -2.65
CA ASP A 159 13.15 6.05 -3.12
C ASP A 159 12.62 5.17 -1.98
N VAL A 160 11.30 5.12 -1.82
CA VAL A 160 10.65 4.45 -0.70
C VAL A 160 9.69 3.40 -1.21
N SER A 161 10.08 2.13 -1.16
CA SER A 161 9.10 1.05 -1.34
C SER A 161 8.27 0.94 -0.08
N TRP A 162 6.96 0.71 -0.21
CA TRP A 162 6.11 0.50 0.94
C TRP A 162 4.98 -0.49 0.65
N VAL A 163 4.48 -1.12 1.71
CA VAL A 163 3.38 -2.06 1.67
C VAL A 163 2.46 -1.80 2.85
N GLY A 164 1.18 -1.61 2.58
CA GLY A 164 0.13 -1.40 3.57
C GLY A 164 -0.81 -2.60 3.65
N TYR A 165 -1.07 -3.07 4.86
CA TYR A 165 -2.06 -4.09 5.18
C TYR A 165 -3.08 -3.50 6.14
N ALA A 166 -4.37 -3.60 5.81
CA ALA A 166 -5.41 -2.99 6.62
C ALA A 166 -5.49 -3.55 8.06
N ASN A 167 -5.08 -4.80 8.27
CA ASN A 167 -5.09 -5.46 9.58
C ASN A 167 -4.14 -6.68 9.62
N PRO A 168 -3.88 -7.29 10.80
CA PRO A 168 -2.98 -8.44 10.95
C PRO A 168 -3.38 -9.70 10.19
N GLU A 169 -4.67 -9.91 9.92
CA GLU A 169 -5.15 -11.06 9.15
C GLU A 169 -4.73 -10.92 7.68
N ILE A 170 -4.89 -9.72 7.12
CA ILE A 170 -4.45 -9.41 5.75
C ILE A 170 -2.92 -9.46 5.64
N GLU A 171 -2.19 -8.95 6.64
CA GLU A 171 -0.71 -9.10 6.66
C GLU A 171 -0.33 -10.58 6.62
N ARG A 172 -0.93 -11.41 7.47
CA ARG A 172 -0.63 -12.85 7.52
C ARG A 172 -0.98 -13.58 6.23
N GLN A 173 -2.04 -13.16 5.54
CA GLN A 173 -2.42 -13.72 4.24
C GLN A 173 -1.44 -13.33 3.13
N ILE A 174 -1.11 -12.05 3.00
CA ILE A 174 -0.46 -11.50 1.79
C ILE A 174 1.06 -11.37 1.91
N LYS A 175 1.57 -10.96 3.08
CA LYS A 175 3.01 -10.74 3.28
C LYS A 175 3.90 -11.92 2.85
N PRO A 176 3.64 -13.18 3.26
CA PRO A 176 4.49 -14.30 2.85
C PRO A 176 4.48 -14.52 1.33
N LEU A 177 3.34 -14.33 0.68
CA LEU A 177 3.18 -14.49 -0.77
C LEU A 177 3.92 -13.39 -1.53
N LEU A 178 3.78 -12.13 -1.10
CA LEU A 178 4.50 -11.00 -1.67
C LEU A 178 6.02 -11.18 -1.54
N LEU A 179 6.50 -11.55 -0.35
CA LEU A 179 7.93 -11.77 -0.14
C LEU A 179 8.47 -12.93 -0.98
N ALA A 180 7.68 -14.00 -1.17
CA ALA A 180 8.05 -15.09 -2.06
C ALA A 180 8.15 -14.63 -3.52
N ALA A 181 7.14 -13.91 -4.02
CA ALA A 181 7.11 -13.39 -5.39
C ALA A 181 8.28 -12.43 -5.68
N LEU A 182 8.61 -11.55 -4.73
CA LEU A 182 9.74 -10.62 -4.84
C LEU A 182 11.10 -11.33 -4.81
N ARG A 183 11.28 -12.34 -3.96
CA ARG A 183 12.52 -13.13 -3.89
C ARG A 183 12.73 -14.00 -5.11
N ALA A 184 11.68 -14.64 -5.63
CA ALA A 184 11.73 -15.44 -6.85
C ALA A 184 12.21 -14.61 -8.06
N ARG A 185 12.00 -13.29 -8.02
CA ARG A 185 12.45 -12.32 -9.04
C ARG A 185 13.77 -11.63 -8.69
N HIS A 186 14.41 -12.00 -7.59
CA HIS A 186 15.62 -11.37 -7.07
C HIS A 186 15.51 -9.85 -6.87
N LEU A 187 14.31 -9.35 -6.54
CA LEU A 187 14.02 -7.93 -6.32
C LEU A 187 14.33 -7.48 -4.88
N ILE A 188 14.33 -8.43 -3.94
CA ILE A 188 14.69 -8.19 -2.55
C ILE A 188 15.69 -9.25 -2.08
N LYS A 189 16.41 -8.93 -1.00
CA LYS A 189 17.38 -9.86 -0.41
C LYS A 189 16.69 -11.08 0.20
N ASP A 190 17.33 -12.24 0.06
CA ASP A 190 17.02 -13.39 0.90
C ASP A 190 17.39 -13.08 2.34
N TYR A 191 16.55 -13.51 3.29
CA TYR A 191 16.91 -13.42 4.70
C TYR A 191 18.12 -14.30 4.94
N GLN A 192 19.24 -13.71 5.34
CA GLN A 192 20.30 -14.47 6.00
C GLN A 192 19.72 -14.92 7.35
N LYS A 193 19.56 -16.23 7.50
CA LYS A 193 19.26 -16.85 8.81
C LYS A 193 20.47 -16.74 9.72
#